data_AF-A0A923C610-F1
#
_entry.id   AF-A0A923C610-F1
#
_cell.length_a   1.000
_cell.length_b   1.000
_cell.length_c   1.000
_cell.angle_alpha   90.00
_cell.angle_beta   90.00
_cell.angle_gamma   90.00
#
_symmetry.space_group_name_H-M   'P 1'
#
loop_
_entity.id
_entity.type
_entity.pdbx_description
1 polymer ?
#
loop_
_entity_poly.entity_id
_entity_poly.type
_entity_poly.pdbx_seq_one_letter_code
_entity_poly.pdbx_strand_id
1 'polypeptide(L)'
;MLSRLKLFVALSITGILGVYFCADSSLKIRYYIYNQMDSYQRNKSKIAPYFDEKYYIKNCSFFHKNPSIPAIDHFMLRGWKGSWNETCDPNDWFNVTLFKEKIHKTSHNPFLYFIRSQPQKIEYQHKTVIYSTKDQTVRTWLLINALLQEGIFKPELRLSTQDYKNVDAIPSPFKILQSKGLVVHLDSKASQSLYSSPYWKERFQYDLKHKKKEEQKDNPPVINISEGKVFYKMHYLYRPRKWLDKALLQPQYLNFAKYTDESLQFSVMGQTEEEYSQKMRRYCAAFDLVFTGVPIHLPQERIIPGFLDLFTTQEDFSEQKEFTVSFLLSLGAKGLNSYPKQAGRIYSVRKELWDRQNEIKMKKVFYLSRRDVDKFPKELHDRVMPTDTKKPLFKSHYNVAIENTQQINYFTEKLLDCIAMEVVPIYIGCPNVGDYFDARGMIIVKDLSEMIEKMNTLKEDDYQKFKPYVLENKKRLTALLNLKNQYIKDFFQLFTLN
;
A
#
# COMPACT_ATOMS: atom_id res chain seq x y z
N MET A 1 33.90 45.13 0.11
CA MET A 1 33.35 43.76 -0.08
C MET A 1 32.91 43.12 1.25
N LEU A 2 33.73 43.16 2.31
CA LEU A 2 33.35 42.69 3.66
C LEU A 2 32.17 43.45 4.31
N SER A 3 31.99 44.74 4.03
CA SER A 3 30.87 45.53 4.59
C SER A 3 29.50 45.13 4.01
N ARG A 4 29.45 44.77 2.72
CA ARG A 4 28.24 44.25 2.06
C ARG A 4 27.90 42.84 2.52
N LEU A 5 28.90 42.03 2.87
CA LEU A 5 28.71 40.67 3.43
C LEU A 5 28.12 40.73 4.86
N LYS A 6 28.57 41.68 5.69
CA LYS A 6 28.03 41.87 7.06
C LYS A 6 26.58 42.38 7.06
N LEU A 7 26.22 43.28 6.14
CA LEU A 7 24.85 43.79 6.01
C LEU A 7 23.87 42.68 5.56
N PHE A 8 24.34 41.75 4.72
CA PHE A 8 23.54 40.63 4.23
C PHE A 8 23.36 39.52 5.27
N VAL A 9 24.39 39.25 6.09
CA VAL A 9 24.30 38.35 7.25
C VAL A 9 23.36 38.90 8.32
N ALA A 10 23.35 40.21 8.54
CA ALA A 10 22.38 40.86 9.44
C ALA A 10 20.93 40.76 8.94
N LEU A 11 20.69 40.87 7.62
CA LEU A 11 19.35 40.76 7.01
C LEU A 11 18.82 39.31 6.93
N SER A 12 19.70 38.31 6.94
CA SER A 12 19.30 36.89 6.95
C SER A 12 18.96 36.37 8.35
N ILE A 13 19.30 37.12 9.41
CA ILE A 13 18.90 36.83 10.79
C ILE A 13 17.48 37.37 11.09
N THR A 14 16.97 38.35 10.34
CA THR A 14 15.67 39.02 10.61
C THR A 14 14.50 38.62 9.70
N GLY A 15 14.64 37.56 8.88
CA GLY A 15 13.47 36.86 8.31
C GLY A 15 12.58 37.64 7.31
N ILE A 16 12.99 38.83 6.84
CA ILE A 16 12.19 39.64 5.92
C ILE A 16 13.07 40.12 4.76
N LEU A 17 13.11 39.32 3.68
CA LEU A 17 13.16 39.74 2.26
C LEU A 17 13.57 38.56 1.37
N GLY A 18 12.63 38.05 0.57
CA GLY A 18 12.93 37.08 -0.49
C GLY A 18 11.76 36.27 -1.01
N VAL A 19 10.57 36.85 -1.16
CA VAL A 19 9.41 36.21 -1.84
C VAL A 19 9.48 36.38 -3.37
N TYR A 20 10.44 37.10 -3.94
CA TYR A 20 10.51 37.27 -5.40
C TYR A 20 11.95 37.31 -5.89
N PHE A 21 12.59 36.15 -6.08
CA PHE A 21 13.65 35.88 -7.08
C PHE A 21 13.90 34.37 -7.08
N CYS A 22 13.90 33.75 -8.27
CA CYS A 22 13.93 32.30 -8.56
C CYS A 22 14.50 31.41 -7.44
N ALA A 23 13.80 30.32 -7.11
CA ALA A 23 14.26 29.29 -6.18
C ALA A 23 15.72 28.85 -6.41
N ASP A 24 16.15 28.83 -7.68
CA ASP A 24 17.51 28.52 -8.11
C ASP A 24 18.57 29.54 -7.62
N SER A 25 18.24 30.84 -7.63
CA SER A 25 19.12 31.89 -7.10
C SER A 25 19.30 31.76 -5.59
N SER A 26 18.24 31.42 -4.85
CA SER A 26 18.31 31.17 -3.41
C SER A 26 19.15 29.94 -3.06
N LEU A 27 19.09 28.90 -3.89
CA LEU A 27 19.83 27.66 -3.71
C LEU A 27 21.32 27.87 -3.96
N LYS A 28 21.68 28.62 -5.03
CA LYS A 28 23.05 28.99 -5.36
C LYS A 28 23.72 29.82 -4.26
N ILE A 29 23.00 30.78 -3.68
CA ILE A 29 23.50 31.58 -2.55
C ILE A 29 23.74 30.69 -1.33
N ARG A 30 22.77 29.83 -0.99
CA ARG A 30 22.96 28.85 0.11
C ARG A 30 24.19 28.00 -0.15
N TYR A 31 24.33 27.42 -1.33
CA TYR A 31 25.51 26.62 -1.68
C TYR A 31 26.81 27.40 -1.46
N TYR A 32 26.93 28.64 -1.96
CA TYR A 32 28.13 29.44 -1.77
C TYR A 32 28.48 29.64 -0.29
N ILE A 33 27.49 29.91 0.57
CA ILE A 33 27.70 30.08 2.01
C ILE A 33 28.08 28.74 2.68
N TYR A 34 27.28 27.70 2.48
CA TYR A 34 27.46 26.41 3.13
C TYR A 34 28.76 25.72 2.69
N ASN A 35 29.17 25.87 1.43
CA ASN A 35 30.39 25.26 0.91
C ASN A 35 31.66 25.82 1.58
N GLN A 36 31.61 27.00 2.21
CA GLN A 36 32.71 27.54 3.02
C GLN A 36 32.74 26.99 4.45
N MET A 37 31.73 26.22 4.87
CA MET A 37 31.64 25.70 6.23
C MET A 37 32.32 24.33 6.35
N ASP A 38 33.25 24.18 7.30
CA ASP A 38 33.90 22.89 7.59
C ASP A 38 32.91 21.76 7.88
N SER A 39 31.83 22.07 8.60
CA SER A 39 30.79 21.10 8.93
C SER A 39 30.09 20.55 7.69
N TYR A 40 29.91 21.38 6.65
CA TYR A 40 29.33 20.97 5.38
C TYR A 40 30.28 20.08 4.61
N GLN A 41 31.56 20.46 4.48
CA GLN A 41 32.57 19.65 3.80
C GLN A 41 32.76 18.28 4.47
N ARG A 42 32.80 18.24 5.82
CA ARG A 42 32.87 16.98 6.58
C ARG A 42 31.63 16.10 6.40
N ASN A 43 30.46 16.68 6.18
CA ASN A 43 29.24 15.90 5.91
C ASN A 43 29.22 15.40 4.46
N LYS A 44 29.67 16.24 3.51
CA LYS A 44 29.80 15.90 2.09
C LYS A 44 30.77 14.74 1.89
N SER A 45 31.93 14.77 2.54
CA SER A 45 32.93 13.69 2.43
C SER A 45 32.43 12.33 2.96
N LYS A 46 31.44 12.31 3.86
CA LYS A 46 30.81 11.07 4.32
C LYS A 46 29.80 10.49 3.34
N ILE A 47 29.12 11.36 2.59
CA ILE A 47 28.11 10.96 1.59
C ILE A 47 28.79 10.57 0.27
N ALA A 48 29.82 11.29 -0.13
CA ALA A 48 30.45 11.18 -1.46
C ALA A 48 30.80 9.75 -1.89
N PRO A 49 31.35 8.85 -1.04
CA PRO A 49 31.68 7.48 -1.46
C PRO A 49 30.46 6.63 -1.86
N TYR A 50 29.25 7.05 -1.48
CA TYR A 50 28.02 6.30 -1.66
C TYR A 50 26.98 7.04 -2.52
N PHE A 51 27.34 8.21 -3.05
CA PHE A 51 26.47 9.01 -3.91
C PHE A 51 26.71 8.61 -5.37
N ASP A 52 25.65 8.17 -6.04
CA ASP A 52 25.69 7.85 -7.47
C ASP A 52 25.15 9.06 -8.25
N GLU A 53 26.07 9.86 -8.79
CA GLU A 53 25.71 11.06 -9.54
C GLU A 53 24.91 10.73 -10.81
N LYS A 54 25.26 9.66 -11.54
CA LYS A 54 24.53 9.29 -12.77
C LYS A 54 23.10 8.88 -12.43
N TYR A 55 22.93 8.07 -11.39
CA TYR A 55 21.61 7.70 -10.89
C TYR A 55 20.83 8.94 -10.44
N TYR A 56 21.45 9.82 -9.66
CA TYR A 56 20.79 11.01 -9.12
C TYR A 56 20.28 11.93 -10.23
N ILE A 57 21.13 12.25 -11.21
CA ILE A 57 20.77 13.12 -12.35
C ILE A 57 19.64 12.50 -13.17
N LYS A 58 19.66 11.18 -13.36
CA LYS A 58 18.64 10.47 -14.13
C LYS A 58 17.28 10.44 -13.43
N ASN A 59 17.26 10.27 -12.11
CA ASN A 59 16.04 9.96 -11.35
C ASN A 59 15.50 11.13 -10.52
N CYS A 60 16.24 12.23 -10.37
CA CYS A 60 15.79 13.41 -9.64
C CYS A 60 15.11 14.41 -10.58
N SER A 61 13.78 14.40 -10.64
CA SER A 61 13.00 15.30 -11.51
C SER A 61 13.21 16.80 -11.23
N PHE A 62 13.64 17.15 -10.00
CA PHE A 62 13.96 18.53 -9.59
C PHE A 62 15.38 18.96 -9.96
N PHE A 63 16.21 18.03 -10.42
CA PHE A 63 17.56 18.33 -10.85
C PHE A 63 17.58 18.57 -12.36
N HIS A 64 17.84 19.82 -12.76
CA HIS A 64 17.93 20.19 -14.16
C HIS A 64 19.18 19.61 -14.83
N LYS A 65 19.12 19.38 -16.14
CA LYS A 65 20.27 18.91 -16.94
C LYS A 65 21.49 19.84 -16.87
N ASN A 66 21.27 21.14 -16.65
CA ASN A 66 22.30 22.16 -16.43
C ASN A 66 22.04 22.86 -15.08
N PRO A 67 22.49 22.28 -13.97
CA PRO A 67 22.16 22.76 -12.65
C PRO A 67 23.14 23.86 -12.21
N SER A 68 22.65 24.80 -11.41
CA SER A 68 23.46 25.90 -10.88
C SER A 68 24.50 25.47 -9.84
N ILE A 69 24.43 24.21 -9.36
CA ILE A 69 25.30 23.59 -8.35
C ILE A 69 25.52 22.09 -8.64
N PRO A 70 26.59 21.45 -8.12
CA PRO A 70 26.81 20.02 -8.32
C PRO A 70 25.71 19.13 -7.73
N ALA A 71 25.52 17.92 -8.27
CA ALA A 71 24.43 17.00 -7.90
C ALA A 71 24.43 16.62 -6.41
N ILE A 72 25.60 16.29 -5.86
CA ILE A 72 25.74 15.96 -4.43
C ILE A 72 25.37 17.16 -3.53
N ASP A 73 25.71 18.37 -3.95
CA ASP A 73 25.40 19.59 -3.20
C ASP A 73 23.91 19.92 -3.27
N HIS A 74 23.29 19.69 -4.44
CA HIS A 74 21.84 19.74 -4.59
C HIS A 74 21.15 18.73 -3.67
N PHE A 75 21.61 17.48 -3.65
CA PHE A 75 21.10 16.47 -2.71
C PHE A 75 21.19 16.98 -1.28
N MET A 76 22.38 17.39 -0.82
CA MET A 76 22.61 17.84 0.56
C MET A 76 21.72 19.02 0.98
N LEU A 77 21.49 20.00 0.10
CA LEU A 77 20.80 21.25 0.43
C LEU A 77 19.29 21.19 0.21
N ARG A 78 18.82 20.47 -0.83
CA ARG A 78 17.42 20.48 -1.28
C ARG A 78 16.87 19.08 -1.57
N GLY A 79 17.64 18.20 -2.19
CA GLY A 79 17.14 16.97 -2.79
C GLY A 79 16.49 15.96 -1.84
N TRP A 80 16.73 16.00 -0.53
CA TRP A 80 16.02 15.15 0.43
C TRP A 80 14.86 15.86 1.15
N LYS A 81 14.65 17.16 0.89
CA LYS A 81 13.62 17.97 1.54
C LYS A 81 12.31 17.92 0.75
N GLY A 82 11.19 18.03 1.46
CA GLY A 82 9.85 18.02 0.86
C GLY A 82 9.06 16.74 1.12
N SER A 83 7.98 16.58 0.37
CA SER A 83 7.13 15.38 0.32
C SER A 83 7.70 14.30 -0.59
N TRP A 84 7.06 13.13 -0.61
CA TRP A 84 7.45 11.97 -1.43
C TRP A 84 7.78 12.29 -2.89
N ASN A 85 7.06 13.22 -3.51
CA ASN A 85 7.23 13.64 -4.90
C ASN A 85 8.25 14.76 -5.09
N GLU A 86 8.86 15.28 -4.02
CA GLU A 86 9.91 16.30 -4.04
C GLU A 86 11.30 15.76 -3.68
N THR A 87 11.35 14.56 -3.09
CA THR A 87 12.59 13.94 -2.64
C THR A 87 13.23 13.08 -3.72
N CYS A 88 14.56 13.12 -3.78
CA CYS A 88 15.40 12.37 -4.69
C CYS A 88 16.34 11.44 -3.90
N ASP A 89 16.52 10.23 -4.43
CA ASP A 89 17.34 9.19 -3.82
C ASP A 89 18.82 9.35 -4.26
N PRO A 90 19.79 9.29 -3.32
CA PRO A 90 21.20 9.54 -3.62
C PRO A 90 21.89 8.41 -4.42
N ASN A 91 21.23 7.25 -4.50
CA ASN A 91 21.68 6.03 -5.19
C ASN A 91 20.47 5.10 -5.38
N ASP A 92 20.69 3.95 -6.01
CA ASP A 92 19.66 2.98 -6.38
C ASP A 92 19.09 2.14 -5.22
N TRP A 93 19.73 2.16 -4.05
CA TRP A 93 19.36 1.29 -2.92
C TRP A 93 18.82 2.03 -1.69
N PHE A 94 19.11 3.33 -1.54
CA PHE A 94 18.66 4.15 -0.41
C PHE A 94 17.46 5.02 -0.77
N ASN A 95 16.27 4.60 -0.34
CA ASN A 95 15.03 5.33 -0.58
C ASN A 95 14.76 6.38 0.53
N VAL A 96 14.94 7.65 0.19
CA VAL A 96 14.80 8.81 1.09
C VAL A 96 13.38 8.94 1.63
N THR A 97 12.37 8.76 0.77
CA THR A 97 10.96 8.87 1.14
C THR A 97 10.58 7.79 2.14
N LEU A 98 10.87 6.53 1.80
CA LEU A 98 10.64 5.38 2.66
C LEU A 98 11.36 5.58 3.99
N PHE A 99 12.63 6.01 3.96
CA PHE A 99 13.40 6.19 5.17
C PHE A 99 12.77 7.24 6.08
N LYS A 100 12.52 8.44 5.56
CA LYS A 100 11.97 9.57 6.34
C LYS A 100 10.57 9.30 6.87
N GLU A 101 9.73 8.64 6.08
CA GLU A 101 8.31 8.50 6.41
C GLU A 101 7.96 7.20 7.12
N LYS A 102 8.73 6.14 6.91
CA LYS A 102 8.43 4.79 7.40
C LYS A 102 9.51 4.16 8.27
N ILE A 103 10.78 4.57 8.17
CA ILE A 103 11.90 3.97 8.93
C ILE A 103 12.31 4.85 10.10
N HIS A 104 12.60 6.12 9.86
CA HIS A 104 13.05 7.05 10.90
C HIS A 104 12.71 8.50 10.54
N LYS A 105 11.82 9.10 11.33
CA LYS A 105 11.47 10.51 11.19
C LYS A 105 12.62 11.38 11.65
N THR A 106 13.23 12.11 10.71
CA THR A 106 14.34 13.03 11.00
C THR A 106 14.12 14.37 10.31
N SER A 107 14.54 15.44 10.97
CA SER A 107 14.66 16.79 10.40
C SER A 107 16.01 17.02 9.70
N HIS A 108 16.91 16.04 9.75
CA HIS A 108 18.23 16.07 9.13
C HIS A 108 18.24 15.28 7.81
N ASN A 109 19.32 15.40 7.03
CA ASN A 109 19.50 14.58 5.82
C ASN A 109 19.43 13.08 6.21
N PRO A 110 18.45 12.31 5.68
CA PRO A 110 18.19 10.94 6.12
C PRO A 110 19.31 9.97 5.74
N PHE A 111 19.98 10.20 4.60
CA PHE A 111 21.11 9.36 4.19
C PHE A 111 22.33 9.61 5.06
N LEU A 112 22.63 10.88 5.36
CA LEU A 112 23.69 11.24 6.30
C LEU A 112 23.40 10.71 7.71
N TYR A 113 22.14 10.80 8.16
CA TYR A 113 21.71 10.24 9.43
C TYR A 113 21.94 8.73 9.45
N PHE A 114 21.55 8.02 8.38
CA PHE A 114 21.81 6.60 8.25
C PHE A 114 23.31 6.28 8.29
N ILE A 115 24.16 7.01 7.55
CA ILE A 115 25.62 6.78 7.57
C ILE A 115 26.21 6.99 8.97
N ARG A 116 25.73 8.00 9.71
CA ARG A 116 26.29 8.39 11.01
C ARG A 116 25.73 7.62 12.20
N SER A 117 24.52 7.09 12.08
CA SER A 117 23.86 6.42 13.21
C SER A 117 24.62 5.15 13.58
N GLN A 118 24.91 4.97 14.86
CA GLN A 118 25.43 3.73 15.39
C GLN A 118 24.29 3.00 16.10
N PRO A 119 24.19 1.66 15.98
CA PRO A 119 23.29 0.90 16.84
C PRO A 119 23.66 1.19 18.31
N GLN A 120 22.68 1.14 19.21
CA GLN A 120 22.97 1.22 20.63
C GLN A 120 23.96 0.10 20.99
N LYS A 121 24.95 0.38 21.85
CA LYS A 121 25.88 -0.64 22.35
C LYS A 121 25.07 -1.64 23.17
N ILE A 122 24.63 -2.72 22.51
CA ILE A 122 23.83 -3.78 23.09
C ILE A 122 24.65 -5.06 22.99
N GLU A 123 24.75 -5.81 24.08
CA GLU A 123 25.25 -7.18 24.02
C GLU A 123 24.22 -8.05 23.30
N TYR A 124 24.56 -8.46 22.08
CA TYR A 124 23.68 -9.30 21.28
C TYR A 124 23.44 -10.64 21.98
N GLN A 125 22.19 -11.06 22.03
CA GLN A 125 21.79 -12.30 22.69
C GLN A 125 22.04 -13.53 21.81
N HIS A 126 21.91 -13.39 20.48
CA HIS A 126 21.98 -14.52 19.55
C HIS A 126 22.66 -14.16 18.24
N LYS A 127 23.51 -15.05 17.71
CA LYS A 127 24.09 -14.90 16.36
C LYS A 127 23.19 -15.60 15.34
N THR A 128 22.90 -14.94 14.22
CA THR A 128 22.12 -15.55 13.14
C THR A 128 22.76 -15.30 11.78
N VAL A 129 22.70 -16.31 10.92
CA VAL A 129 23.20 -16.19 9.55
C VAL A 129 22.11 -15.64 8.64
N ILE A 130 22.48 -14.68 7.80
CA ILE A 130 21.62 -14.09 6.78
C ILE A 130 22.25 -14.37 5.41
N TYR A 131 21.50 -15.00 4.52
CA TYR A 131 21.86 -15.12 3.10
C TYR A 131 21.24 -13.99 2.29
N SER A 132 21.78 -13.72 1.10
CA SER A 132 21.23 -12.72 0.19
C SER A 132 21.73 -12.97 -1.23
N THR A 133 20.82 -12.97 -2.18
CA THR A 133 21.12 -12.92 -3.61
C THR A 133 21.21 -11.47 -4.09
N LYS A 134 21.76 -11.26 -5.29
CA LYS A 134 21.94 -9.91 -5.86
C LYS A 134 20.64 -9.09 -5.93
N ASP A 135 19.54 -9.71 -6.33
CA ASP A 135 18.21 -9.12 -6.44
C ASP A 135 17.56 -8.79 -5.09
N GLN A 136 18.05 -9.37 -3.98
CA GLN A 136 17.51 -9.18 -2.64
C GLN A 136 18.27 -8.12 -1.82
N THR A 137 19.26 -7.45 -2.41
CA THR A 137 20.17 -6.51 -1.71
C THR A 137 19.41 -5.44 -0.89
N VAL A 138 18.39 -4.81 -1.49
CA VAL A 138 17.58 -3.76 -0.83
C VAL A 138 16.88 -4.31 0.41
N ARG A 139 16.21 -5.45 0.26
CA ARG A 139 15.49 -6.11 1.34
C ARG A 139 16.43 -6.58 2.45
N THR A 140 17.56 -7.19 2.09
CA THR A 140 18.53 -7.73 3.04
C THR A 140 19.16 -6.62 3.88
N TRP A 141 19.55 -5.48 3.29
CA TRP A 141 20.14 -4.41 4.10
C TRP A 141 19.11 -3.81 5.07
N LEU A 142 17.84 -3.67 4.67
CA LEU A 142 16.77 -3.23 5.57
C LEU A 142 16.58 -4.20 6.73
N LEU A 143 16.61 -5.51 6.46
CA LEU A 143 16.55 -6.54 7.51
C LEU A 143 17.70 -6.39 8.50
N ILE A 144 18.94 -6.37 7.99
CA ILE A 144 20.14 -6.32 8.81
C ILE A 144 20.19 -5.02 9.62
N ASN A 145 19.86 -3.88 9.02
CA ASN A 145 19.78 -2.61 9.73
C ASN A 145 18.79 -2.69 10.90
N ALA A 146 17.61 -3.29 10.68
CA ALA A 146 16.63 -3.50 11.73
C ALA A 146 17.17 -4.42 12.85
N LEU A 147 17.80 -5.54 12.50
CA LEU A 147 18.37 -6.47 13.50
C LEU A 147 19.48 -5.82 14.35
N LEU A 148 20.36 -5.04 13.71
CA LEU A 148 21.42 -4.31 14.42
C LEU A 148 20.85 -3.25 15.37
N GLN A 149 19.74 -2.61 15.02
CA GLN A 149 19.06 -1.62 15.87
C GLN A 149 18.34 -2.25 17.06
N GLU A 150 17.68 -3.39 16.86
CA GLU A 150 16.95 -4.12 17.92
C GLU A 150 17.91 -4.72 18.97
N GLY A 151 19.13 -5.11 18.57
CA GLY A 151 20.15 -5.61 19.48
C GLY A 151 19.91 -7.02 20.03
N ILE A 152 18.84 -7.71 19.60
CA ILE A 152 18.59 -9.12 19.96
C ILE A 152 19.49 -10.05 19.15
N PHE A 153 19.60 -9.79 17.84
CA PHE A 153 20.34 -10.61 16.89
C PHE A 153 21.63 -9.91 16.45
N LYS A 154 22.73 -10.68 16.39
CA LYS A 154 23.96 -10.32 15.68
C LYS A 154 23.95 -10.99 14.30
N PRO A 155 23.55 -10.28 13.23
CA PRO A 155 23.52 -10.86 11.90
C PRO A 155 24.94 -11.05 11.34
N GLU A 156 25.18 -12.20 10.72
CA GLU A 156 26.34 -12.47 9.86
C GLU A 156 25.84 -12.67 8.42
N LEU A 157 26.23 -11.79 7.51
CA LEU A 157 25.82 -11.85 6.10
C LEU A 157 26.74 -12.79 5.32
N ARG A 158 26.16 -13.75 4.61
CA ARG A 158 26.84 -14.67 3.70
C ARG A 158 26.43 -14.33 2.26
N LEU A 159 27.40 -14.02 1.41
CA LEU A 159 27.19 -13.71 -0.01
C LEU A 159 27.92 -14.72 -0.90
N SER A 160 27.32 -15.11 -2.02
CA SER A 160 27.93 -16.04 -2.98
C SER A 160 29.17 -15.44 -3.65
N THR A 161 30.26 -16.21 -3.75
CA THR A 161 31.41 -15.81 -4.60
C THR A 161 31.09 -15.86 -6.10
N GLN A 162 29.98 -16.50 -6.50
CA GLN A 162 29.49 -16.45 -7.89
C GLN A 162 28.94 -15.07 -8.24
N ASP A 163 28.22 -14.45 -7.30
CA ASP A 163 27.63 -13.11 -7.48
C ASP A 163 28.66 -12.00 -7.24
N TYR A 164 29.58 -12.21 -6.30
CA TYR A 164 30.56 -11.21 -5.85
C TYR A 164 31.98 -11.78 -5.84
N LYS A 165 32.78 -11.38 -6.82
CA LYS A 165 34.14 -11.92 -7.02
C LYS A 165 35.11 -11.64 -5.87
N ASN A 166 34.94 -10.52 -5.15
CA ASN A 166 35.81 -10.11 -4.04
C ASN A 166 35.11 -9.11 -3.12
N VAL A 167 35.81 -8.71 -2.04
CA VAL A 167 35.30 -7.77 -1.02
C VAL A 167 34.98 -6.39 -1.62
N ASP A 168 35.72 -5.96 -2.64
CA ASP A 168 35.47 -4.68 -3.31
C ASP A 168 34.13 -4.67 -4.07
N ALA A 169 33.69 -5.83 -4.54
CA ALA A 169 32.41 -6.01 -5.22
C ALA A 169 31.19 -6.03 -4.27
N ILE A 170 31.38 -6.01 -2.94
CA ILE A 170 30.28 -5.99 -1.98
C ILE A 170 29.44 -4.71 -2.18
N PRO A 171 28.10 -4.82 -2.22
CA PRO A 171 27.22 -3.66 -2.31
C PRO A 171 27.46 -2.63 -1.21
N SER A 172 27.50 -1.36 -1.61
CA SER A 172 27.60 -0.18 -0.73
C SER A 172 26.76 -0.21 0.56
N PRO A 173 25.48 -0.64 0.57
CA PRO A 173 24.72 -0.72 1.82
C PRO A 173 25.41 -1.59 2.88
N PHE A 174 25.98 -2.72 2.48
CA PHE A 174 26.62 -3.64 3.43
C PHE A 174 27.96 -3.10 3.94
N LYS A 175 28.71 -2.35 3.11
CA LYS A 175 29.93 -1.65 3.57
C LYS A 175 29.64 -0.65 4.68
N ILE A 176 28.54 0.10 4.55
CA ILE A 176 28.09 1.00 5.62
C ILE A 176 27.72 0.19 6.87
N LEU A 177 26.97 -0.91 6.73
CA LEU A 177 26.59 -1.75 7.86
C LEU A 177 27.79 -2.46 8.53
N GLN A 178 28.89 -2.73 7.82
CA GLN A 178 30.12 -3.25 8.41
C GLN A 178 30.72 -2.29 9.44
N SER A 179 30.68 -0.97 9.16
CA SER A 179 31.08 0.07 10.12
C SER A 179 30.18 0.15 11.36
N LYS A 180 29.05 -0.57 11.35
CA LYS A 180 28.06 -0.67 12.43
C LYS A 180 28.05 -2.06 13.09
N GLY A 181 29.04 -2.91 12.78
CA GLY A 181 29.21 -4.22 13.40
C GLY A 181 28.68 -5.41 12.60
N LEU A 182 28.19 -5.22 11.36
CA LEU A 182 27.89 -6.35 10.47
C LEU A 182 29.16 -7.09 10.09
N VAL A 183 29.15 -8.42 10.24
CA VAL A 183 30.18 -9.29 9.67
C VAL A 183 29.69 -9.80 8.32
N VAL A 184 30.53 -9.70 7.29
CA VAL A 184 30.24 -10.18 5.93
C VAL A 184 31.26 -11.24 5.54
N HIS A 185 30.77 -12.36 5.02
CA HIS A 185 31.58 -13.45 4.51
C HIS A 185 31.20 -13.73 3.05
N LEU A 186 32.22 -13.90 2.21
CA LEU A 186 32.06 -14.44 0.87
C LEU A 186 32.20 -15.96 0.95
N ASP A 187 31.24 -16.69 0.39
CA ASP A 187 31.19 -18.14 0.46
C ASP A 187 30.72 -18.73 -0.86
N SER A 188 31.55 -19.61 -1.45
CA SER A 188 31.23 -20.34 -2.69
C SER A 188 29.98 -21.21 -2.61
N LYS A 189 29.51 -21.55 -1.41
CA LYS A 189 28.30 -22.35 -1.17
C LYS A 189 27.08 -21.49 -0.82
N ALA A 190 27.23 -20.16 -0.74
CA ALA A 190 26.17 -19.24 -0.32
C ALA A 190 25.33 -18.68 -1.48
N SER A 191 24.83 -19.53 -2.36
CA SER A 191 23.85 -19.16 -3.42
C SER A 191 22.40 -19.16 -2.91
N GLN A 192 22.20 -18.97 -1.61
CA GLN A 192 20.90 -19.15 -0.97
C GLN A 192 20.10 -17.85 -0.94
N SER A 193 18.78 -17.99 -1.11
CA SER A 193 17.83 -16.90 -0.90
C SER A 193 17.86 -16.41 0.54
N LEU A 194 17.60 -15.11 0.74
CA LEU A 194 17.28 -14.50 2.02
C LEU A 194 16.27 -15.33 2.80
N TYR A 195 15.27 -15.89 2.14
CA TYR A 195 14.19 -16.69 2.74
C TYR A 195 14.65 -18.05 3.29
N SER A 196 15.83 -18.52 2.90
CA SER A 196 16.47 -19.74 3.44
C SER A 196 17.29 -19.47 4.71
N SER A 197 17.45 -18.19 5.10
CA SER A 197 18.22 -17.80 6.29
C SER A 197 17.67 -18.42 7.59
N PRO A 198 18.51 -18.97 8.48
CA PRO A 198 18.11 -19.50 9.79
C PRO A 198 17.27 -18.54 10.62
N TYR A 199 17.50 -17.23 10.48
CA TYR A 199 16.68 -16.17 11.06
C TYR A 199 15.18 -16.42 10.90
N TRP A 200 14.71 -16.92 9.74
CA TRP A 200 13.29 -17.14 9.52
C TRP A 200 12.71 -18.29 10.35
N LYS A 201 13.52 -19.16 10.94
CA LYS A 201 13.06 -20.18 11.88
C LYS A 201 13.27 -19.73 13.33
N GLU A 202 14.42 -19.11 13.60
CA GLU A 202 14.85 -18.70 14.94
C GLU A 202 13.99 -17.57 15.52
N ARG A 203 13.55 -16.61 14.69
CA ARG A 203 12.89 -15.39 15.18
C ARG A 203 11.62 -15.59 16.00
N PHE A 204 10.98 -16.76 15.93
CA PHE A 204 9.77 -17.06 16.71
C PHE A 204 10.06 -17.42 18.17
N GLN A 205 11.31 -17.76 18.48
CA GLN A 205 11.76 -18.06 19.84
C GLN A 205 12.01 -16.78 20.65
N TYR A 206 12.08 -15.64 19.96
CA TYR A 206 12.39 -14.35 20.57
C TYR A 206 11.21 -13.42 20.43
N ASP A 207 10.89 -12.70 21.51
CA ASP A 207 9.85 -11.69 21.48
C ASP A 207 10.36 -10.43 20.78
N LEU A 208 10.31 -10.43 19.45
CA LEU A 208 10.56 -9.24 18.62
C LEU A 208 9.50 -8.14 18.82
N LYS A 209 8.51 -8.35 19.70
CA LYS A 209 7.53 -7.36 20.11
C LYS A 209 7.73 -7.05 21.58
N HIS A 210 8.44 -5.98 21.90
CA HIS A 210 8.40 -5.49 23.28
C HIS A 210 6.94 -5.09 23.64
N LYS A 211 6.22 -5.93 24.44
CA LYS A 211 4.88 -5.79 25.09
C LYS A 211 4.11 -4.47 24.80
N LYS A 212 2.85 -4.46 24.32
CA LYS A 212 1.65 -5.23 24.71
C LYS A 212 0.81 -5.65 23.49
N LYS A 213 0.17 -6.82 23.59
CA LYS A 213 -1.09 -7.12 22.89
C LYS A 213 -2.12 -6.08 23.34
N GLU A 214 -2.42 -5.09 22.52
CA GLU A 214 -3.77 -4.54 22.52
C GLU A 214 -4.60 -5.46 21.62
N GLU A 215 -5.62 -6.08 22.21
CA GLU A 215 -6.70 -6.72 21.47
C GLU A 215 -7.38 -5.65 20.62
N GLN A 216 -7.02 -5.58 19.35
CA GLN A 216 -7.88 -4.94 18.37
C GLN A 216 -9.05 -5.90 18.11
N LYS A 217 -10.17 -5.65 18.78
CA LYS A 217 -11.49 -5.97 18.24
C LYS A 217 -11.64 -5.12 16.98
N ASP A 218 -11.54 -5.81 15.84
CA ASP A 218 -12.33 -5.64 14.62
C ASP A 218 -11.64 -6.48 13.54
N ASN A 219 -12.10 -7.74 13.45
CA ASN A 219 -11.59 -8.76 12.55
C ASN A 219 -12.26 -8.64 11.15
N PRO A 220 -11.64 -9.16 10.07
CA PRO A 220 -11.29 -10.57 10.00
C PRO A 220 -9.80 -10.84 10.27
N PRO A 221 -9.53 -11.96 10.97
CA PRO A 221 -8.22 -12.56 10.96
C PRO A 221 -8.04 -13.21 9.58
N VAL A 222 -6.93 -12.98 8.90
CA VAL A 222 -6.59 -13.87 7.79
C VAL A 222 -6.24 -15.22 8.41
N ILE A 223 -7.15 -16.18 8.24
CA ILE A 223 -6.98 -17.56 8.67
C ILE A 223 -5.74 -18.14 8.00
N ASN A 224 -4.95 -18.76 8.86
CA ASN A 224 -3.83 -19.63 8.58
C ASN A 224 -4.32 -20.80 7.72
N ILE A 225 -3.77 -20.98 6.53
CA ILE A 225 -3.78 -22.29 5.89
C ILE A 225 -2.45 -22.92 6.32
N SER A 226 -2.47 -23.64 7.45
CA SER A 226 -1.44 -24.66 7.72
C SER A 226 -1.60 -25.73 6.65
N GLU A 227 -0.59 -26.04 5.86
CA GLU A 227 0.43 -27.03 6.20
C GLU A 227 1.72 -26.77 5.40
N GLY A 228 2.84 -26.65 6.13
CA GLY A 228 4.19 -26.54 5.54
C GLY A 228 4.91 -25.20 5.71
N LYS A 229 4.88 -24.59 6.90
CA LYS A 229 5.84 -23.56 7.40
C LYS A 229 6.42 -22.60 6.33
N VAL A 230 5.62 -21.65 5.83
CA VAL A 230 6.15 -20.53 5.05
C VAL A 230 6.01 -19.24 5.84
N PHE A 231 7.15 -18.74 6.33
CA PHE A 231 7.23 -17.75 7.39
C PHE A 231 7.24 -16.30 6.87
N TYR A 232 6.13 -15.77 6.38
CA TYR A 232 6.03 -14.38 5.92
C TYR A 232 4.99 -13.57 6.70
N LYS A 233 5.08 -12.24 6.66
CA LYS A 233 4.05 -11.34 7.15
C LYS A 233 3.66 -10.35 6.07
N MET A 234 2.36 -10.13 5.94
CA MET A 234 1.79 -9.13 5.05
C MET A 234 1.74 -7.77 5.75
N HIS A 235 2.23 -6.73 5.07
CA HIS A 235 2.17 -5.37 5.56
C HIS A 235 1.11 -4.55 4.81
N TYR A 236 0.14 -3.98 5.54
CA TYR A 236 -0.94 -3.15 4.97
C TYR A 236 -0.51 -1.69 4.86
N LEU A 237 -0.24 -1.21 3.64
CA LEU A 237 0.30 0.13 3.39
C LEU A 237 -0.67 1.26 3.77
N TYR A 238 -1.98 1.02 3.69
CA TYR A 238 -3.01 1.98 4.08
C TYR A 238 -3.06 2.23 5.60
N ARG A 239 -2.49 1.33 6.44
CA ARG A 239 -2.46 1.48 7.90
C ARG A 239 -1.08 1.94 8.37
N PRO A 240 -0.83 3.25 8.55
CA PRO A 240 0.51 3.81 8.73
C PRO A 240 1.22 3.42 10.05
N ARG A 241 0.55 2.74 10.99
CA ARG A 241 1.04 2.54 12.37
C ARG A 241 1.75 1.22 12.65
N LYS A 242 2.18 0.44 11.65
CA LYS A 242 2.72 -0.93 11.89
C LYS A 242 4.16 -1.18 11.44
N TRP A 243 4.89 -0.19 10.93
CA TRP A 243 6.31 -0.34 10.53
C TRP A 243 7.29 -0.15 11.69
N LEU A 244 6.90 0.67 12.65
CA LEU A 244 7.76 1.14 13.73
C LEU A 244 7.18 0.76 15.08
N ASP A 245 8.06 0.28 15.95
CA ASP A 245 7.82 0.24 17.40
C ASP A 245 8.92 1.05 18.07
N LYS A 246 8.56 1.99 18.95
CA LYS A 246 9.50 2.93 19.59
C LYS A 246 10.49 3.59 18.61
N ALA A 247 10.06 3.88 17.38
CA ALA A 247 10.85 4.43 16.28
C ALA A 247 11.97 3.53 15.70
N LEU A 248 11.91 2.21 15.96
CA LEU A 248 12.79 1.19 15.37
C LEU A 248 12.07 0.44 14.25
N LEU A 249 12.81 0.11 13.18
CA LEU A 249 12.29 -0.66 12.06
C LEU A 249 12.03 -2.10 12.49
N GLN A 250 10.80 -2.57 12.28
CA GLN A 250 10.43 -3.93 12.66
C GLN A 250 10.81 -4.93 11.55
N PRO A 251 11.81 -5.82 11.77
CA PRO A 251 12.34 -6.73 10.74
C PRO A 251 11.27 -7.59 10.04
N GLN A 252 10.22 -7.89 10.80
CA GLN A 252 9.14 -8.79 10.46
C GLN A 252 8.12 -8.23 9.46
N TYR A 253 8.10 -6.92 9.17
CA TYR A 253 7.12 -6.30 8.25
C TYR A 253 7.68 -5.93 6.88
N LEU A 254 8.90 -6.36 6.56
CA LEU A 254 9.63 -5.88 5.38
C LEU A 254 9.49 -6.80 4.16
N ASN A 255 8.76 -7.92 4.25
CA ASN A 255 8.69 -8.91 3.15
C ASN A 255 7.68 -8.50 2.09
N PHE A 256 6.39 -8.52 2.45
CA PHE A 256 5.30 -8.31 1.51
C PHE A 256 4.48 -7.08 1.86
N ALA A 257 4.02 -6.38 0.84
CA ALA A 257 3.12 -5.26 0.97
C ALA A 257 1.76 -5.56 0.34
N LYS A 258 0.70 -5.04 0.94
CA LYS A 258 -0.65 -4.99 0.37
C LYS A 258 -1.17 -3.58 0.52
N TYR A 259 -1.58 -2.95 -0.58
CA TYR A 259 -2.46 -1.79 -0.52
C TYR A 259 -3.90 -2.26 -0.57
N THR A 260 -4.77 -1.66 0.25
CA THR A 260 -6.11 -2.20 0.49
C THR A 260 -7.21 -1.17 0.65
N ASP A 261 -8.43 -1.71 0.53
CA ASP A 261 -9.70 -1.34 1.17
C ASP A 261 -10.52 -0.22 0.55
N GLU A 262 -9.89 0.80 -0.04
CA GLU A 262 -10.65 1.94 -0.56
C GLU A 262 -10.24 2.33 -1.97
N SER A 263 -11.20 2.89 -2.71
CA SER A 263 -10.94 3.51 -4.01
C SER A 263 -9.82 4.54 -3.90
N LEU A 264 -9.13 4.80 -5.01
CA LEU A 264 -8.08 5.81 -5.09
C LEU A 264 -8.56 7.18 -4.60
N GLN A 265 -9.84 7.50 -4.78
CA GLN A 265 -10.41 8.77 -4.34
C GLN A 265 -10.43 8.98 -2.82
N PHE A 266 -10.32 7.91 -2.02
CA PHE A 266 -10.16 7.99 -0.56
C PHE A 266 -8.75 7.60 -0.12
N SER A 267 -7.84 7.35 -1.06
CA SER A 267 -6.49 6.92 -0.76
C SER A 267 -5.64 8.06 -0.20
N VAL A 268 -4.91 7.76 0.87
CA VAL A 268 -3.81 8.61 1.35
C VAL A 268 -2.53 8.44 0.50
N MET A 269 -2.55 7.51 -0.46
CA MET A 269 -1.41 7.22 -1.33
C MET A 269 -1.43 8.01 -2.64
N GLY A 270 -2.54 8.64 -3.00
CA GLY A 270 -2.66 9.49 -4.18
C GLY A 270 -4.13 9.61 -4.60
N GLN A 271 -4.52 10.73 -5.19
CA GLN A 271 -5.92 10.94 -5.61
C GLN A 271 -6.15 10.57 -7.07
N THR A 272 -5.08 10.48 -7.86
CA THR A 272 -5.08 9.97 -9.24
C THR A 272 -4.33 8.64 -9.32
N GLU A 273 -4.57 7.86 -10.38
CA GLU A 273 -3.79 6.64 -10.67
C GLU A 273 -2.30 6.96 -10.80
N GLU A 274 -1.95 8.08 -11.45
CA GLU A 274 -0.56 8.49 -11.62
C GLU A 274 0.12 8.80 -10.28
N GLU A 275 -0.50 9.64 -9.45
CA GLU A 275 0.05 9.99 -8.13
C GLU A 275 0.18 8.74 -7.25
N TYR A 276 -0.87 7.91 -7.23
CA TYR A 276 -0.87 6.65 -6.51
C TYR A 276 0.28 5.77 -6.96
N SER A 277 0.41 5.51 -8.26
CA SER A 277 1.40 4.59 -8.79
C SER A 277 2.82 5.11 -8.59
N GLN A 278 3.06 6.42 -8.75
CA GLN A 278 4.37 7.01 -8.45
C GLN A 278 4.74 6.89 -6.97
N LYS A 279 3.82 7.24 -6.06
CA LYS A 279 4.09 7.17 -4.61
C LYS A 279 4.24 5.72 -4.14
N MET A 280 3.39 4.84 -4.62
CA MET A 280 3.45 3.41 -4.34
C MET A 280 4.76 2.81 -4.83
N ARG A 281 5.21 3.11 -6.06
CA ARG A 281 6.53 2.68 -6.54
C ARG A 281 7.66 3.04 -5.57
N ARG A 282 7.62 4.25 -5.00
CA ARG A 282 8.63 4.68 -4.01
C ARG A 282 8.60 3.83 -2.73
N TYR A 283 7.44 3.51 -2.15
CA TYR A 283 7.43 2.67 -0.94
C TYR A 283 7.66 1.18 -1.24
N CYS A 284 7.11 0.71 -2.36
CA CYS A 284 7.02 -0.70 -2.72
C CYS A 284 8.33 -1.29 -3.24
N ALA A 285 9.29 -0.46 -3.66
CA ALA A 285 10.62 -0.89 -4.08
C ALA A 285 11.39 -1.68 -3.00
N ALA A 286 11.04 -1.52 -1.73
CA ALA A 286 11.67 -2.22 -0.61
C ALA A 286 11.07 -3.60 -0.28
N PHE A 287 10.02 -4.01 -1.00
CA PHE A 287 9.30 -5.27 -0.77
C PHE A 287 9.54 -6.26 -1.91
N ASP A 288 9.54 -7.54 -1.56
CA ASP A 288 9.79 -8.62 -2.51
C ASP A 288 8.52 -9.05 -3.25
N LEU A 289 7.35 -8.76 -2.69
CA LEU A 289 6.05 -9.01 -3.31
C LEU A 289 5.05 -7.94 -2.88
N VAL A 290 4.36 -7.35 -3.86
CA VAL A 290 3.49 -6.19 -3.64
C VAL A 290 2.13 -6.47 -4.25
N PHE A 291 1.09 -6.40 -3.43
CA PHE A 291 -0.30 -6.58 -3.86
C PHE A 291 -1.01 -5.23 -3.96
N THR A 292 -1.54 -4.91 -5.13
CA THR A 292 -2.30 -3.68 -5.40
C THR A 292 -3.54 -3.99 -6.23
N GLY A 293 -4.58 -3.14 -6.13
CA GLY A 293 -5.71 -3.18 -7.07
C GLY A 293 -5.43 -2.38 -8.35
N VAL A 294 -4.53 -1.40 -8.27
CA VAL A 294 -4.17 -0.51 -9.39
C VAL A 294 -2.72 -0.82 -9.79
N PRO A 295 -2.43 -0.99 -11.10
CA PRO A 295 -1.07 -1.25 -11.58
C PRO A 295 -0.10 -0.13 -11.20
N ILE A 296 1.02 -0.52 -10.60
CA ILE A 296 2.13 0.38 -10.26
C ILE A 296 3.37 0.13 -11.12
N HIS A 297 3.35 -0.89 -11.98
CA HIS A 297 4.37 -1.26 -12.96
C HIS A 297 5.73 -1.61 -12.32
N LEU A 298 5.68 -2.34 -11.21
CA LEU A 298 6.86 -2.95 -10.60
C LEU A 298 6.93 -4.44 -10.93
N PRO A 299 8.11 -5.03 -11.21
CA PRO A 299 8.24 -6.47 -11.47
C PRO A 299 7.69 -7.38 -10.36
N GLN A 300 7.80 -6.93 -9.11
CA GLN A 300 7.30 -7.62 -7.92
C GLN A 300 5.81 -7.41 -7.65
N GLU A 301 5.09 -6.68 -8.51
CA GLU A 301 3.67 -6.42 -8.31
C GLU A 301 2.80 -7.63 -8.68
N ARG A 302 1.68 -7.77 -7.98
CA ARG A 302 0.63 -8.75 -8.26
C ARG A 302 -0.71 -8.07 -8.07
N ILE A 303 -1.53 -8.09 -9.11
CA ILE A 303 -2.84 -7.45 -9.08
C ILE A 303 -3.82 -8.30 -8.29
N ILE A 304 -4.36 -7.73 -7.22
CA ILE A 304 -5.51 -8.28 -6.48
C ILE A 304 -6.67 -7.33 -6.74
N PRO A 305 -7.57 -7.66 -7.68
CA PRO A 305 -8.67 -6.79 -8.04
C PRO A 305 -9.71 -6.77 -6.93
N GLY A 306 -10.30 -5.60 -6.71
CA GLY A 306 -11.39 -5.40 -5.77
C GLY A 306 -11.04 -5.58 -4.30
N PHE A 307 -12.04 -5.33 -3.47
CA PHE A 307 -12.07 -5.68 -2.07
C PHE A 307 -12.67 -7.08 -1.93
N LEU A 308 -11.80 -8.08 -1.94
CA LEU A 308 -12.13 -9.50 -1.96
C LEU A 308 -12.54 -10.06 -0.59
N ASP A 309 -13.52 -9.41 0.04
CA ASP A 309 -14.15 -9.87 1.28
C ASP A 309 -15.65 -10.10 1.06
N LEU A 310 -16.18 -11.15 1.68
CA LEU A 310 -17.60 -11.46 1.69
C LEU A 310 -18.19 -11.08 3.05
N PHE A 311 -19.34 -10.42 3.03
CA PHE A 311 -20.10 -10.09 4.25
C PHE A 311 -21.30 -11.03 4.43
N THR A 312 -21.34 -12.11 3.65
CA THR A 312 -22.29 -13.22 3.74
C THR A 312 -21.58 -14.53 4.01
N THR A 313 -22.28 -15.48 4.63
CA THR A 313 -21.85 -16.86 4.80
C THR A 313 -22.78 -17.83 4.07
N GLN A 314 -22.46 -19.13 4.07
CA GLN A 314 -23.36 -20.15 3.53
C GLN A 314 -24.71 -20.22 4.27
N GLU A 315 -24.78 -19.79 5.53
CA GLU A 315 -26.02 -19.76 6.31
C GLU A 315 -27.00 -18.66 5.85
N ASP A 316 -26.47 -17.64 5.15
CA ASP A 316 -27.26 -16.56 4.55
C ASP A 316 -27.89 -16.99 3.22
N PHE A 317 -27.42 -18.07 2.61
CA PHE A 317 -27.91 -18.56 1.33
C PHE A 317 -29.37 -19.05 1.42
N SER A 318 -30.12 -18.82 0.35
CA SER A 318 -31.48 -19.33 0.19
C SER A 318 -31.71 -19.78 -1.25
N GLU A 319 -32.20 -21.01 -1.43
CA GLU A 319 -32.59 -21.52 -2.75
C GLU A 319 -33.88 -20.89 -3.26
N GLN A 320 -34.81 -20.59 -2.34
CA GLN A 320 -36.09 -19.96 -2.65
C GLN A 320 -35.90 -18.44 -2.74
N LYS A 321 -35.98 -17.92 -3.96
CA LYS A 321 -35.90 -16.49 -4.24
C LYS A 321 -37.22 -16.00 -4.85
N GLU A 322 -37.60 -14.78 -4.52
CA GLU A 322 -38.77 -14.11 -5.08
C GLU A 322 -38.36 -13.19 -6.23
N PHE A 323 -39.24 -12.99 -7.21
CA PHE A 323 -39.10 -11.94 -8.21
C PHE A 323 -39.34 -10.56 -7.63
N THR A 324 -38.31 -10.10 -6.97
CA THR A 324 -38.20 -8.79 -6.35
C THR A 324 -36.82 -8.22 -6.60
N VAL A 325 -36.68 -6.92 -6.39
CA VAL A 325 -35.39 -6.25 -6.34
C VAL A 325 -35.12 -5.75 -4.92
N SER A 326 -34.01 -6.20 -4.36
CA SER A 326 -33.54 -5.70 -3.07
C SER A 326 -32.54 -4.57 -3.20
N PHE A 327 -32.50 -3.73 -2.18
CA PHE A 327 -31.48 -2.69 -2.04
C PHE A 327 -31.27 -2.37 -0.56
N LEU A 328 -30.02 -2.14 -0.18
CA LEU A 328 -29.63 -1.68 1.15
C LEU A 328 -29.08 -0.27 1.06
N LEU A 329 -29.78 0.69 1.67
CA LEU A 329 -29.27 2.03 1.86
C LEU A 329 -28.38 2.08 3.11
N SER A 330 -27.08 2.23 2.91
CA SER A 330 -26.10 2.56 3.96
C SER A 330 -25.63 4.00 3.82
N LEU A 331 -25.30 4.63 4.96
CA LEU A 331 -24.84 6.02 5.00
C LEU A 331 -23.38 6.13 5.46
N GLY A 332 -22.66 7.08 4.85
CA GLY A 332 -21.26 7.34 5.16
C GLY A 332 -21.09 7.96 6.54
N ALA A 333 -19.85 8.32 6.87
CA ALA A 333 -19.50 8.86 8.19
C ALA A 333 -20.29 10.14 8.58
N LYS A 334 -20.81 10.90 7.61
CA LYS A 334 -21.57 12.15 7.83
C LYS A 334 -23.08 11.98 7.64
N GLY A 335 -23.60 10.74 7.67
CA GLY A 335 -25.03 10.46 7.48
C GLY A 335 -25.53 10.97 6.12
N LEU A 336 -26.68 11.64 6.11
CA LEU A 336 -27.29 12.26 4.91
C LEU A 336 -26.45 13.37 4.29
N ASN A 337 -25.42 13.87 4.98
CA ASN A 337 -24.48 14.88 4.46
C ASN A 337 -23.23 14.25 3.81
N SER A 338 -23.19 12.91 3.65
CA SER A 338 -22.04 12.18 3.08
C SER A 338 -21.97 12.20 1.55
N TYR A 339 -22.77 13.04 0.87
CA TYR A 339 -22.98 13.01 -0.59
C TYR A 339 -22.44 14.25 -1.33
N PRO A 340 -21.13 14.56 -1.28
CA PRO A 340 -20.61 15.60 -2.14
C PRO A 340 -20.70 15.13 -3.61
N LYS A 341 -21.41 15.87 -4.46
CA LYS A 341 -21.42 15.66 -5.92
C LYS A 341 -20.03 16.02 -6.47
N GLN A 342 -19.19 15.00 -6.63
CA GLN A 342 -17.85 15.12 -7.22
C GLN A 342 -17.71 14.11 -8.35
N ALA A 343 -17.01 14.49 -9.42
CA ALA A 343 -16.80 13.61 -10.57
C ALA A 343 -16.15 12.27 -10.14
N GLY A 344 -16.70 11.15 -10.63
CA GLY A 344 -16.23 9.80 -10.31
C GLY A 344 -16.73 9.21 -8.99
N ARG A 345 -17.43 9.99 -8.14
CA ARG A 345 -18.16 9.46 -6.97
C ARG A 345 -19.58 9.12 -7.36
N ILE A 346 -19.98 7.90 -7.05
CA ILE A 346 -21.35 7.42 -7.27
C ILE A 346 -22.06 7.09 -5.96
N TYR A 347 -21.47 7.48 -4.82
CA TYR A 347 -22.08 7.29 -3.50
C TYR A 347 -23.49 7.94 -3.42
N SER A 348 -23.71 9.10 -4.06
CA SER A 348 -25.01 9.78 -4.12
C SER A 348 -26.10 9.00 -4.83
N VAL A 349 -25.73 8.13 -5.79
CA VAL A 349 -26.69 7.30 -6.55
C VAL A 349 -27.51 6.43 -5.62
N ARG A 350 -26.96 5.97 -4.49
CA ARG A 350 -27.67 5.19 -3.48
C ARG A 350 -28.85 5.95 -2.86
N LYS A 351 -28.63 7.22 -2.51
CA LYS A 351 -29.68 8.08 -1.96
C LYS A 351 -30.70 8.44 -3.04
N GLU A 352 -30.21 8.81 -4.22
CA GLU A 352 -31.08 9.17 -5.34
C GLU A 352 -31.99 8.00 -5.76
N LEU A 353 -31.48 6.77 -5.75
CA LEU A 353 -32.27 5.55 -5.95
C LEU A 353 -33.36 5.38 -4.88
N TRP A 354 -33.01 5.62 -3.61
CA TRP A 354 -33.98 5.57 -2.53
C TRP A 354 -35.08 6.62 -2.69
N ASP A 355 -34.72 7.86 -3.01
CA ASP A 355 -35.68 8.95 -3.20
C ASP A 355 -36.60 8.68 -4.41
N ARG A 356 -36.05 8.07 -5.47
CA ARG A 356 -36.75 7.73 -6.73
C ARG A 356 -37.35 6.33 -6.76
N GLN A 357 -37.42 5.63 -5.62
CA GLN A 357 -37.89 4.23 -5.57
C GLN A 357 -39.33 4.04 -6.08
N ASN A 358 -40.14 5.10 -6.12
CA ASN A 358 -41.50 5.08 -6.66
C ASN A 358 -41.54 4.91 -8.19
N GLU A 359 -40.45 5.20 -8.89
CA GLU A 359 -40.33 4.99 -10.36
C GLU A 359 -40.12 3.51 -10.73
N ILE A 360 -39.82 2.66 -9.74
CA ILE A 360 -39.58 1.22 -9.91
C ILE A 360 -40.91 0.47 -9.81
N LYS A 361 -41.31 -0.19 -10.89
CA LYS A 361 -42.59 -0.88 -11.05
C LYS A 361 -42.60 -2.27 -10.44
N MET A 362 -41.48 -2.98 -10.46
CA MET A 362 -41.38 -4.31 -9.84
C MET A 362 -41.43 -4.24 -8.31
N LYS A 363 -41.78 -5.35 -7.65
CA LYS A 363 -41.82 -5.44 -6.18
C LYS A 363 -40.44 -5.21 -5.58
N LYS A 364 -40.37 -4.32 -4.59
CA LYS A 364 -39.13 -3.84 -3.96
C LYS A 364 -38.96 -4.41 -2.55
N VAL A 365 -37.71 -4.72 -2.18
CA VAL A 365 -37.29 -5.09 -0.83
C VAL A 365 -36.17 -4.15 -0.40
N PHE A 366 -36.54 -2.94 0.01
CA PHE A 366 -35.60 -1.85 0.29
C PHE A 366 -35.46 -1.62 1.80
N TYR A 367 -34.25 -1.85 2.32
CA TYR A 367 -33.93 -1.70 3.74
C TYR A 367 -32.94 -0.57 4.00
N LEU A 368 -33.02 0.00 5.20
CA LEU A 368 -31.95 0.79 5.78
C LEU A 368 -30.94 -0.11 6.51
N SER A 369 -29.66 0.24 6.41
CA SER A 369 -28.58 -0.41 7.14
C SER A 369 -28.80 -0.31 8.66
N ARG A 370 -28.86 -1.47 9.32
CA ARG A 370 -29.01 -1.55 10.78
C ARG A 370 -27.84 -0.91 11.53
N ARG A 371 -26.64 -0.96 10.94
CA ARG A 371 -25.42 -0.31 11.48
C ARG A 371 -25.47 1.21 11.45
N ASP A 372 -26.35 1.76 10.62
CA ASP A 372 -26.47 3.20 10.39
C ASP A 372 -27.77 3.77 10.95
N VAL A 373 -28.52 3.02 11.77
CA VAL A 373 -29.86 3.40 12.24
C VAL A 373 -29.89 4.81 12.85
N ASP A 374 -28.90 5.14 13.68
CA ASP A 374 -28.79 6.45 14.34
C ASP A 374 -28.48 7.61 13.37
N LYS A 375 -28.02 7.29 12.15
CA LYS A 375 -27.76 8.28 11.10
C LYS A 375 -29.01 8.62 10.28
N PHE A 376 -30.10 7.87 10.46
CA PHE A 376 -31.36 8.08 9.77
C PHE A 376 -32.39 8.78 10.67
N PRO A 377 -33.30 9.58 10.09
CA PRO A 377 -34.46 10.10 10.80
C PRO A 377 -35.28 8.98 11.45
N LYS A 378 -35.83 9.23 12.64
CA LYS A 378 -36.54 8.22 13.44
C LYS A 378 -37.76 7.67 12.71
N GLU A 379 -38.38 8.48 11.86
CA GLU A 379 -39.55 8.12 11.06
C GLU A 379 -39.28 7.01 10.03
N LEU A 380 -38.01 6.72 9.72
CA LEU A 380 -37.63 5.65 8.79
C LEU A 380 -37.12 4.38 9.50
N HIS A 381 -37.10 4.36 10.84
CA HIS A 381 -36.51 3.25 11.60
C HIS A 381 -37.28 1.94 11.44
N ASP A 382 -38.56 1.99 11.06
CA ASP A 382 -39.39 0.84 10.69
C ASP A 382 -38.89 0.12 9.43
N ARG A 383 -38.14 0.82 8.57
CA ARG A 383 -37.52 0.28 7.34
C ARG A 383 -36.12 -0.28 7.55
N VAL A 384 -35.62 -0.31 8.78
CA VAL A 384 -34.31 -0.87 9.10
C VAL A 384 -34.33 -2.38 8.91
N MET A 385 -33.22 -2.92 8.41
CA MET A 385 -33.06 -4.36 8.24
C MET A 385 -33.30 -5.09 9.58
N PRO A 386 -34.09 -6.19 9.59
CA PRO A 386 -34.46 -6.88 10.83
C PRO A 386 -33.26 -7.39 11.63
N THR A 387 -32.22 -7.83 10.93
CA THR A 387 -30.96 -8.32 11.47
C THR A 387 -29.80 -7.52 10.90
N ASP A 388 -28.60 -7.67 11.46
CA ASP A 388 -27.37 -7.16 10.82
C ASP A 388 -26.85 -8.12 9.71
N THR A 389 -27.49 -9.29 9.54
CA THR A 389 -27.19 -10.20 8.45
C THR A 389 -27.81 -9.70 7.16
N LYS A 390 -27.08 -9.75 6.04
CA LYS A 390 -27.61 -9.33 4.73
C LYS A 390 -28.63 -10.33 4.13
N LYS A 391 -28.89 -11.44 4.82
CA LYS A 391 -29.84 -12.51 4.43
C LYS A 391 -31.19 -12.01 3.91
N PRO A 392 -31.86 -11.00 4.50
CA PRO A 392 -33.14 -10.52 3.98
C PRO A 392 -33.08 -9.97 2.55
N LEU A 393 -31.94 -9.41 2.13
CA LEU A 393 -31.75 -8.87 0.78
C LEU A 393 -31.70 -10.02 -0.24
N PHE A 394 -30.97 -11.08 0.09
CA PHE A 394 -30.65 -12.17 -0.86
C PHE A 394 -31.76 -13.23 -1.01
N LYS A 395 -32.95 -12.98 -0.49
CA LYS A 395 -34.20 -13.67 -0.86
C LYS A 395 -34.80 -13.15 -2.18
N SER A 396 -34.20 -12.11 -2.77
CA SER A 396 -34.63 -11.53 -4.04
C SER A 396 -33.85 -12.14 -5.21
N HIS A 397 -34.48 -12.27 -6.39
CA HIS A 397 -33.77 -12.64 -7.62
C HIS A 397 -32.71 -11.60 -8.03
N TYR A 398 -32.96 -10.33 -7.72
CA TYR A 398 -32.11 -9.20 -8.08
C TYR A 398 -31.73 -8.37 -6.86
N ASN A 399 -30.49 -7.89 -6.81
CA ASN A 399 -30.05 -6.94 -5.79
C ASN A 399 -29.27 -5.80 -6.43
N VAL A 400 -29.55 -4.57 -6.01
CA VAL A 400 -28.81 -3.40 -6.47
C VAL A 400 -27.46 -3.30 -5.75
N ALA A 401 -26.38 -3.26 -6.52
CA ALA A 401 -25.00 -3.19 -6.06
C ALA A 401 -24.31 -1.94 -6.65
N ILE A 402 -24.29 -0.86 -5.86
CA ILE A 402 -23.69 0.43 -6.25
C ILE A 402 -22.39 0.62 -5.48
N GLU A 403 -21.24 0.75 -6.15
CA GLU A 403 -19.96 1.01 -5.48
C GLU A 403 -19.81 2.45 -4.99
N ASN A 404 -18.73 2.76 -4.26
CA ASN A 404 -18.49 4.14 -3.80
C ASN A 404 -18.05 5.06 -4.96
N THR A 405 -17.32 4.49 -5.91
CA THR A 405 -16.73 5.16 -7.08
C THR A 405 -16.74 4.23 -8.28
N GLN A 406 -16.63 4.80 -9.49
CA GLN A 406 -16.31 4.03 -10.68
C GLN A 406 -14.80 4.03 -10.92
N GLN A 407 -14.16 2.86 -10.84
CA GLN A 407 -12.71 2.73 -10.97
C GLN A 407 -12.33 1.35 -11.50
N ILE A 408 -11.30 1.30 -12.34
CA ILE A 408 -10.69 0.06 -12.84
C ILE A 408 -10.28 -0.83 -11.66
N ASN A 409 -10.58 -2.12 -11.78
CA ASN A 409 -10.29 -3.16 -10.80
C ASN A 409 -10.91 -2.91 -9.41
N TYR A 410 -11.95 -2.07 -9.30
CA TYR A 410 -12.59 -1.74 -8.01
C TYR A 410 -14.03 -2.22 -7.93
N PHE A 411 -14.22 -3.36 -7.27
CA PHE A 411 -15.50 -3.90 -6.84
C PHE A 411 -15.36 -4.43 -5.42
N THR A 412 -16.44 -4.49 -4.65
CA THR A 412 -16.37 -4.88 -3.23
C THR A 412 -17.42 -5.93 -2.89
N GLU A 413 -17.62 -6.20 -1.59
CA GLU A 413 -18.64 -7.09 -1.05
C GLU A 413 -20.04 -6.83 -1.63
N LYS A 414 -20.34 -5.60 -2.08
CA LYS A 414 -21.64 -5.26 -2.67
C LYS A 414 -21.94 -6.10 -3.91
N LEU A 415 -20.94 -6.28 -4.78
CA LEU A 415 -21.03 -7.18 -5.93
C LEU A 415 -20.82 -8.63 -5.50
N LEU A 416 -19.79 -8.89 -4.70
CA LEU A 416 -19.35 -10.25 -4.41
C LEU A 416 -20.40 -11.04 -3.61
N ASP A 417 -21.08 -10.41 -2.66
CA ASP A 417 -22.15 -11.06 -1.90
C ASP A 417 -23.34 -11.44 -2.81
N CYS A 418 -23.67 -10.63 -3.82
CA CYS A 418 -24.71 -10.99 -4.80
C CYS A 418 -24.34 -12.29 -5.52
N ILE A 419 -23.11 -12.35 -6.05
CA ILE A 419 -22.59 -13.53 -6.77
C ILE A 419 -22.53 -14.75 -5.83
N ALA A 420 -22.04 -14.57 -4.60
CA ALA A 420 -21.93 -15.64 -3.62
C ALA A 420 -23.31 -16.24 -3.27
N MET A 421 -24.34 -15.39 -3.18
CA MET A 421 -25.70 -15.77 -2.82
C MET A 421 -26.59 -16.15 -4.02
N GLU A 422 -26.02 -16.20 -5.22
CA GLU A 422 -26.72 -16.50 -6.48
C GLU A 422 -27.85 -15.51 -6.79
N VAL A 423 -27.60 -14.24 -6.53
CA VAL A 423 -28.50 -13.13 -6.84
C VAL A 423 -27.92 -12.34 -8.01
N VAL A 424 -28.77 -11.99 -8.98
CA VAL A 424 -28.33 -11.21 -10.15
C VAL A 424 -28.06 -9.76 -9.72
N PRO A 425 -26.82 -9.28 -9.79
CA PRO A 425 -26.51 -7.91 -9.39
C PRO A 425 -26.96 -6.94 -10.48
N ILE A 426 -27.65 -5.88 -10.07
CA ILE A 426 -27.86 -4.67 -10.87
C ILE A 426 -26.76 -3.69 -10.47
N TYR A 427 -25.74 -3.56 -11.31
CA TYR A 427 -24.39 -3.15 -10.89
C TYR A 427 -23.90 -1.87 -11.55
N ILE A 428 -23.27 -1.00 -10.75
CA ILE A 428 -22.49 0.15 -11.20
C ILE A 428 -21.25 0.34 -10.30
N GLY A 429 -20.06 0.35 -10.91
CA GLY A 429 -18.79 0.42 -10.20
C GLY A 429 -17.58 0.20 -11.09
N CYS A 430 -17.07 -1.02 -11.16
CA CYS A 430 -15.87 -1.39 -11.91
C CYS A 430 -16.10 -1.37 -13.45
N PRO A 431 -15.45 -0.46 -14.22
CA PRO A 431 -15.65 -0.39 -15.67
C PRO A 431 -15.18 -1.65 -16.42
N ASN A 432 -14.17 -2.34 -15.88
CA ASN A 432 -13.62 -3.56 -16.46
C ASN A 432 -14.02 -4.82 -15.67
N VAL A 433 -15.21 -4.83 -15.05
CA VAL A 433 -15.71 -6.00 -14.30
C VAL A 433 -15.77 -7.27 -15.16
N GLY A 434 -15.92 -7.12 -16.48
CA GLY A 434 -15.91 -8.21 -17.46
C GLY A 434 -14.59 -8.99 -17.55
N ASP A 435 -13.47 -8.40 -17.10
CA ASP A 435 -12.16 -9.08 -17.05
C ASP A 435 -12.14 -10.16 -15.95
N TYR A 436 -13.05 -10.05 -14.97
CA TYR A 436 -13.08 -10.90 -13.77
C TYR A 436 -14.30 -11.81 -13.73
N PHE A 437 -15.43 -11.35 -14.27
CA PHE A 437 -16.71 -12.02 -14.23
C PHE A 437 -17.35 -12.04 -15.62
N ASP A 438 -18.16 -13.06 -15.90
CA ASP A 438 -19.02 -13.10 -17.06
C ASP A 438 -20.11 -12.02 -16.93
N ALA A 439 -20.02 -11.00 -17.77
CA ALA A 439 -20.95 -9.87 -17.77
C ALA A 439 -22.42 -10.29 -17.98
N ARG A 440 -22.68 -11.44 -18.61
CA ARG A 440 -24.04 -11.96 -18.83
C ARG A 440 -24.72 -12.41 -17.55
N GLY A 441 -24.00 -12.59 -16.45
CA GLY A 441 -24.55 -12.89 -15.13
C GLY A 441 -24.94 -11.65 -14.33
N MET A 442 -24.89 -10.46 -14.93
CA MET A 442 -25.07 -9.17 -14.26
C MET A 442 -25.86 -8.22 -15.14
N ILE A 443 -26.50 -7.24 -14.53
CA ILE A 443 -27.12 -6.11 -15.23
C ILE A 443 -26.25 -4.89 -14.96
N ILE A 444 -25.28 -4.63 -15.84
CA ILE A 444 -24.32 -3.52 -15.70
C ILE A 444 -24.97 -2.26 -16.30
N VAL A 445 -24.95 -1.15 -15.55
CA VAL A 445 -25.57 0.11 -15.94
C VAL A 445 -24.61 1.28 -15.78
N LYS A 446 -24.80 2.33 -16.58
CA LYS A 446 -23.95 3.53 -16.58
C LYS A 446 -24.35 4.57 -15.54
N ASP A 447 -25.65 4.64 -15.22
CA ASP A 447 -26.24 5.64 -14.33
C ASP A 447 -27.55 5.15 -13.71
N LEU A 448 -28.14 5.98 -12.83
CA LEU A 448 -29.39 5.68 -12.13
C LEU A 448 -30.60 5.55 -13.07
N SER A 449 -30.65 6.35 -14.14
CA SER A 449 -31.79 6.34 -15.05
C SER A 449 -31.85 5.02 -15.81
N GLU A 450 -30.70 4.56 -16.32
CA GLU A 450 -30.59 3.22 -16.92
C GLU A 450 -30.88 2.12 -15.88
N MET A 451 -30.43 2.28 -14.63
CA MET A 451 -30.74 1.32 -13.55
C MET A 451 -32.24 1.13 -13.38
N ILE A 452 -33.01 2.22 -13.27
CA ILE A 452 -34.46 2.19 -13.12
C ILE A 452 -35.14 1.64 -14.38
N GLU A 453 -34.67 2.03 -15.57
CA GLU A 453 -35.15 1.49 -16.84
C GLU A 453 -35.00 -0.04 -16.88
N LYS A 454 -33.81 -0.56 -16.59
CA LYS A 454 -33.55 -2.01 -16.61
C LYS A 454 -34.43 -2.75 -15.60
N MET A 455 -34.55 -2.27 -14.36
CA MET A 455 -35.45 -2.87 -13.37
C MET A 455 -36.90 -2.95 -13.87
N ASN A 456 -37.37 -1.92 -14.58
CA ASN A 456 -38.73 -1.89 -15.12
C ASN A 456 -38.96 -2.79 -16.33
N THR A 457 -37.90 -3.33 -16.94
CA THR A 457 -37.97 -4.26 -18.08
C THR A 457 -37.91 -5.74 -17.69
N LEU A 458 -37.52 -6.05 -16.44
CA LEU A 458 -37.36 -7.42 -15.97
C LEU A 458 -38.70 -8.15 -15.88
N LYS A 459 -38.66 -9.45 -16.17
CA LYS A 459 -39.79 -10.38 -16.05
C LYS A 459 -39.42 -11.55 -15.12
N GLU A 460 -40.43 -12.20 -14.55
CA GLU A 460 -40.29 -13.33 -13.62
C GLU A 460 -39.28 -14.37 -14.14
N ASP A 461 -39.46 -14.81 -15.39
CA ASP A 461 -38.67 -15.87 -16.01
C ASP A 461 -37.25 -15.45 -16.41
N ASP A 462 -36.91 -14.16 -16.39
CA ASP A 462 -35.60 -13.69 -16.84
C ASP A 462 -34.47 -14.19 -15.94
N TYR A 463 -34.74 -14.44 -14.65
CA TYR A 463 -33.74 -14.96 -13.71
C TYR A 463 -33.08 -16.25 -14.22
N GLN A 464 -33.86 -17.14 -14.84
CA GLN A 464 -33.34 -18.41 -15.37
C GLN A 464 -32.32 -18.19 -16.51
N LYS A 465 -32.42 -17.07 -17.24
CA LYS A 465 -31.46 -16.71 -18.30
C LYS A 465 -30.12 -16.24 -17.72
N PHE A 466 -30.13 -15.58 -16.56
CA PHE A 466 -28.92 -15.13 -15.87
C PHE A 466 -28.24 -16.25 -15.07
N LYS A 467 -29.03 -17.17 -14.51
CA LYS A 467 -28.59 -18.19 -13.54
C LYS A 467 -27.33 -18.96 -13.97
N PRO A 468 -27.17 -19.47 -15.20
CA PRO A 468 -25.94 -20.17 -15.60
C PRO A 468 -24.68 -19.31 -15.46
N TYR A 469 -24.78 -18.02 -15.80
CA TYR A 469 -23.66 -17.08 -15.74
C TYR A 469 -23.38 -16.60 -14.31
N VAL A 470 -24.41 -16.50 -13.46
CA VAL A 470 -24.23 -16.24 -12.02
C VAL A 470 -23.48 -17.39 -11.35
N LEU A 471 -23.82 -18.65 -11.68
CA LEU A 471 -23.12 -19.83 -11.16
C LEU A 471 -21.66 -19.89 -11.65
N GLU A 472 -21.41 -19.53 -12.91
CA GLU A 472 -20.04 -19.38 -13.42
C GLU A 472 -19.27 -18.29 -12.66
N ASN A 473 -19.91 -17.14 -12.41
CA ASN A 473 -19.31 -16.06 -11.62
C ASN A 473 -19.01 -16.48 -10.17
N LYS A 474 -19.82 -17.35 -9.56
CA LYS A 474 -19.55 -17.92 -8.23
C LYS A 474 -18.28 -18.79 -8.21
N LYS A 475 -18.00 -19.52 -9.30
CA LYS A 475 -16.73 -20.26 -9.47
C LYS A 475 -15.55 -19.31 -9.61
N ARG A 476 -15.67 -18.28 -10.45
CA ARG A 476 -14.64 -17.24 -10.64
C ARG A 476 -14.35 -16.48 -9.35
N LEU A 477 -15.38 -16.15 -8.58
CA LEU A 477 -15.26 -15.55 -7.26
C LEU A 477 -14.40 -16.42 -6.34
N THR A 478 -14.66 -17.73 -6.27
CA THR A 478 -13.85 -18.67 -5.47
C THR A 478 -12.38 -18.65 -5.88
N ALA A 479 -12.07 -18.58 -7.18
CA ALA A 479 -10.69 -18.45 -7.66
C ALA A 479 -10.06 -17.12 -7.24
N LEU A 480 -10.79 -16.00 -7.39
CA LEU A 480 -10.32 -14.66 -6.99
C LEU A 480 -10.01 -14.58 -5.50
N LEU A 481 -10.89 -15.11 -4.63
CA LEU A 481 -10.68 -15.14 -3.18
C LEU A 481 -9.37 -15.87 -2.79
N ASN A 482 -8.89 -16.79 -3.62
CA ASN A 482 -7.65 -17.54 -3.40
C ASN A 482 -6.41 -16.95 -4.10
N LEU A 483 -6.57 -15.94 -4.96
CA LEU A 483 -5.52 -15.43 -5.85
C LEU A 483 -4.27 -14.94 -5.08
N LYS A 484 -4.47 -14.22 -3.98
CA LYS A 484 -3.37 -13.77 -3.10
C LYS A 484 -2.55 -14.95 -2.57
N ASN A 485 -3.21 -16.02 -2.15
CA ASN A 485 -2.53 -17.20 -1.59
C ASN A 485 -1.74 -17.93 -2.69
N GLN A 486 -2.29 -17.99 -3.90
CA GLN A 486 -1.60 -18.52 -5.07
C GLN A 486 -0.32 -17.74 -5.37
N TYR A 487 -0.40 -16.41 -5.48
CA TYR A 487 0.79 -15.59 -5.74
C TYR A 487 1.89 -15.72 -4.69
N ILE A 488 1.49 -15.86 -3.43
CA ILE A 488 2.45 -16.11 -2.35
C ILE A 488 3.11 -17.48 -2.52
N LYS A 489 2.32 -18.52 -2.82
CA LYS A 489 2.84 -19.86 -3.07
C LYS A 489 3.84 -19.85 -4.22
N ASP A 490 3.49 -19.23 -5.34
CA ASP A 490 4.34 -19.13 -6.53
C ASP A 490 5.64 -18.39 -6.22
N PHE A 491 5.58 -17.30 -5.44
CA PHE A 491 6.76 -16.56 -5.00
C PHE A 491 7.74 -17.45 -4.23
N PHE A 492 7.25 -18.28 -3.30
CA PHE A 492 8.12 -19.15 -2.50
C PHE A 492 8.64 -20.37 -3.25
N GLN A 493 7.91 -20.88 -4.24
CA GLN A 493 8.37 -21.98 -5.08
C GLN A 493 9.66 -21.64 -5.84
N LEU A 494 9.85 -20.37 -6.22
CA LEU A 494 11.08 -19.90 -6.87
C LEU A 494 12.34 -20.09 -6.00
N PHE A 495 12.20 -20.20 -4.68
CA PHE A 495 13.33 -20.36 -3.75
C PHE A 495 13.55 -21.80 -3.27
N THR A 496 12.64 -22.73 -3.60
CA THR A 496 12.77 -24.15 -3.24
C THR A 496 13.24 -25.04 -4.39
N LEU A 497 13.32 -24.49 -5.61
CA LEU A 497 13.71 -25.22 -6.83
C LEU A 497 15.20 -25.11 -7.19
N ASN A 498 16.02 -24.48 -6.33
CA ASN A 498 17.47 -24.33 -6.52
C ASN A 498 18.27 -25.12 -5.50
#